data_AF-A0A946VL13-F1
#
_entry.id   AF-A0A946VL13-F1
#
_cell.length_a   1.000
_cell.length_b   1.000
_cell.length_c   1.000
_cell.angle_alpha   90.00
_cell.angle_beta   90.00
_cell.angle_gamma   90.00
#
_symmetry.space_group_name_H-M   'P 1'
#
loop_
_entity.id
_entity.type
_entity.pdbx_description
1 polymer ?
#
loop_
_entity_poly.entity_id
_entity_poly.type
_entity_poly.pdbx_seq_one_letter_code
_entity_poly.pdbx_strand_id
1 'polypeptide(L)'
;MEDAYKQIIESVGEDLGRPGLVDTPRRAAEAMKFLTHGYQLDIDDVINGALFPSDSDEMVIVKNIELYSLCEHHLLPFIGKCHVAYLPKGKVIGLSK
;
A
#
# COMPACT_ATOMS: atom_id res chain seq x y z
N MET A 1 -2.89 -15.96 10.52
CA MET A 1 -3.73 -14.85 10.02
C MET A 1 -5.03 -15.37 9.45
N GLU A 2 -5.00 -16.43 8.63
CA GLU A 2 -6.22 -17.13 8.20
C GLU A 2 -7.07 -17.59 9.41
N ASP A 3 -6.48 -18.27 10.39
CA ASP A 3 -7.19 -18.66 11.62
C ASP A 3 -7.76 -17.48 12.40
N ALA A 4 -7.08 -16.32 12.39
CA ALA A 4 -7.58 -15.12 13.05
C ALA A 4 -8.81 -14.56 12.33
N TYR A 5 -8.81 -14.56 10.99
CA TYR A 5 -9.99 -14.18 10.21
C TYR A 5 -11.13 -15.17 10.37
N LYS A 6 -10.83 -16.47 10.50
CA LYS A 6 -11.82 -17.50 10.84
C LYS A 6 -12.52 -17.17 12.16
N GLN A 7 -11.74 -16.88 13.20
CA GLN A 7 -12.25 -16.49 14.52
C GLN A 7 -13.07 -15.19 14.47
N ILE A 8 -12.64 -14.19 13.69
CA ILE A 8 -13.41 -12.95 13.51
C ILE A 8 -14.77 -13.22 12.88
N ILE A 9 -14.84 -14.04 11.82
CA ILE A 9 -16.08 -14.37 11.12
C ILE A 9 -17.04 -15.12 12.05
N GLU A 10 -16.56 -16.12 12.79
CA GLU A 10 -17.36 -16.83 13.78
C GLU A 10 -17.85 -15.88 14.90
N SER A 11 -16.99 -14.96 15.35
CA SER A 11 -17.30 -14.02 16.45
C SER A 11 -18.37 -12.99 16.09
N VAL A 12 -18.55 -12.68 14.79
CA VAL A 12 -19.65 -11.82 14.32
C VAL A 12 -20.94 -12.59 14.05
N GLY A 13 -20.98 -13.90 14.35
CA GLY A 13 -22.16 -14.76 14.22
C GLY A 13 -22.39 -15.34 12.83
N GLU A 14 -21.39 -15.32 11.96
CA GLU A 14 -21.48 -15.86 10.61
C GLU A 14 -21.09 -17.35 10.54
N ASP A 15 -21.66 -18.07 9.57
CA ASP A 15 -21.42 -19.50 9.35
C ASP A 15 -20.36 -19.73 8.27
N LEU A 16 -19.21 -20.28 8.66
CA LEU A 16 -18.12 -20.62 7.75
C LEU A 16 -18.45 -21.76 6.77
N GLY A 17 -19.49 -22.56 7.04
CA GLY A 17 -20.00 -23.55 6.11
C GLY A 17 -20.73 -22.96 4.91
N ARG A 18 -21.09 -21.66 4.96
CA ARG A 18 -21.72 -20.98 3.82
C ARG A 18 -20.79 -21.02 2.61
N PRO A 19 -21.28 -21.41 1.41
CA PRO A 19 -20.45 -21.47 0.20
C PRO A 19 -19.66 -20.19 -0.11
N GLY A 20 -20.20 -19.02 0.25
CA GLY A 20 -19.51 -17.73 0.05
C GLY A 20 -18.42 -17.40 1.08
N LEU A 21 -18.35 -18.12 2.20
CA LEU A 21 -17.44 -17.85 3.32
C LEU A 21 -16.33 -18.89 3.49
N VAL A 22 -16.44 -20.08 2.89
CA VAL A 22 -15.43 -21.16 2.98
C VAL A 22 -14.02 -20.64 2.69
N ASP A 23 -13.86 -19.85 1.63
CA ASP A 23 -12.56 -19.29 1.21
C ASP A 23 -12.29 -17.88 1.75
N THR A 24 -13.22 -17.28 2.49
CA THR A 24 -13.07 -15.90 2.99
C THR A 24 -11.90 -15.73 3.95
N PRO A 25 -11.63 -16.64 4.92
CA PRO A 25 -10.47 -16.52 5.80
C PRO A 25 -9.14 -16.41 5.04
N ARG A 26 -8.94 -17.28 4.03
CA ARG A 26 -7.74 -17.28 3.18
C ARG A 26 -7.63 -15.97 2.39
N ARG A 27 -8.70 -15.57 1.69
CA ARG A 27 -8.74 -14.34 0.89
C ARG A 27 -8.50 -13.09 1.74
N ALA A 28 -9.07 -13.02 2.94
CA ALA A 28 -8.89 -11.90 3.85
C ALA A 28 -7.45 -11.82 4.37
N ALA A 29 -6.84 -12.96 4.69
CA ALA A 29 -5.44 -13.02 5.10
C ALA A 29 -4.48 -12.58 3.97
N GLU A 30 -4.73 -13.01 2.73
CA GLU A 30 -3.97 -12.57 1.55
C GLU A 30 -4.14 -11.07 1.30
N ALA A 31 -5.37 -10.56 1.39
CA ALA A 31 -5.65 -9.14 1.24
C ALA A 31 -4.93 -8.29 2.30
N MET A 32 -4.97 -8.70 3.57
CA MET A 32 -4.26 -7.97 4.64
C MET A 32 -2.75 -7.97 4.42
N LYS A 33 -2.15 -9.11 4.05
CA LYS A 33 -0.73 -9.19 3.69
C LYS A 33 -0.38 -8.25 2.54
N PHE A 34 -1.22 -8.20 1.51
CA PHE A 34 -1.05 -7.26 0.40
C PHE A 34 -1.16 -5.82 0.88
N LEU A 35 -2.16 -5.45 1.67
CA LEU A 35 -2.32 -4.07 2.15
C LEU A 35 -1.15 -3.61 3.04
N THR A 36 -0.46 -4.54 3.69
CA THR A 36 0.69 -4.26 4.56
C THR A 36 2.04 -4.64 3.96
N HIS A 37 2.12 -4.98 2.66
CA HIS A 37 3.37 -5.45 2.05
C HIS A 37 4.48 -4.39 2.06
N GLY A 38 4.12 -3.10 2.17
CA GLY A 38 5.06 -1.99 2.26
C GLY A 38 6.09 -2.11 3.39
N TYR A 39 5.78 -2.82 4.48
CA TYR A 39 6.74 -3.07 5.57
C TYR A 39 7.92 -3.96 5.17
N GLN A 40 7.81 -4.68 4.07
CA GLN A 40 8.85 -5.59 3.55
C GLN A 40 9.60 -4.99 2.36
N LEU A 41 9.23 -3.78 1.92
CA LEU A 41 9.89 -3.12 0.81
C LEU A 41 11.15 -2.41 1.30
N ASP A 42 12.22 -2.53 0.53
CA ASP A 42 13.43 -1.74 0.68
C ASP A 42 13.41 -0.54 -0.27
N ILE A 43 13.85 0.62 0.20
CA ILE A 43 13.78 1.86 -0.59
C ILE A 43 14.74 1.83 -1.78
N ASP A 44 15.89 1.17 -1.66
CA ASP A 44 16.88 1.08 -2.74
C ASP A 44 16.34 0.19 -3.88
N ASP A 45 15.62 -0.89 -3.53
CA ASP A 45 14.92 -1.75 -4.49
C ASP A 45 13.76 -1.01 -5.19
N VAL A 46 13.01 -0.18 -4.45
CA VAL A 46 11.92 0.63 -5.03
C VAL A 46 12.48 1.65 -6.03
N ILE A 47 13.52 2.40 -5.64
CA ILE A 47 14.20 3.38 -6.49
C ILE A 47 14.82 2.68 -7.70
N ASN A 48 15.39 1.48 -7.53
CA ASN A 48 16.01 0.67 -8.56
C ASN A 48 16.98 1.47 -9.45
N GLY A 49 17.83 2.28 -8.81
CA GLY A 49 18.83 3.10 -9.49
C GLY A 49 18.28 4.20 -10.43
N ALA A 50 16.97 4.50 -10.40
CA ALA A 50 16.34 5.47 -11.30
C ALA A 50 16.57 6.94 -10.88
N LEU A 51 17.84 7.28 -10.65
CA LEU A 51 18.32 8.63 -10.37
C LEU A 51 19.17 9.11 -11.55
N PHE A 52 18.77 10.23 -12.14
CA PHE A 52 19.38 10.75 -13.36
C PHE A 52 20.00 12.12 -13.11
N PRO A 53 21.16 12.45 -13.70
CA PRO A 53 21.73 13.79 -13.57
C PRO A 53 20.79 14.84 -14.16
N SER A 54 20.72 16.01 -13.53
CA SER A 54 19.93 17.15 -14.01
C SER A 54 20.52 18.45 -13.49
N ASP A 55 20.63 19.42 -14.39
CA ASP A 55 21.05 20.79 -14.08
C ASP A 55 19.86 21.72 -13.77
N SER A 56 18.63 21.19 -13.82
CA SER A 56 17.42 21.96 -13.50
C SER A 56 17.33 22.24 -12.00
N ASP A 57 17.12 23.50 -11.66
CA ASP A 57 16.83 24.01 -10.32
C ASP A 57 15.34 24.38 -10.13
N GLU A 58 14.51 24.04 -11.12
CA GLU A 58 13.06 24.26 -11.08
C GLU A 58 12.34 23.15 -10.30
N MET A 59 11.16 23.48 -9.76
CA MET A 59 10.36 22.53 -8.98
C MET A 59 9.79 21.42 -9.87
N VAL A 60 10.02 20.17 -9.46
CA VAL A 60 9.33 19.01 -10.02
C VAL A 60 8.11 18.71 -9.16
N ILE A 61 6.94 18.60 -9.79
CA ILE A 61 5.68 18.26 -9.12
C ILE A 61 5.06 17.04 -9.78
N VAL A 62 4.75 16.02 -8.98
CA VAL A 62 3.90 14.89 -9.36
C VAL A 62 2.62 14.97 -8.53
N LYS A 63 1.47 15.08 -9.19
CA LYS A 63 0.17 15.32 -8.54
C LYS A 63 -0.83 14.24 -8.90
N ASN A 64 -1.85 14.09 -8.05
CA ASN A 64 -2.94 13.13 -8.21
C ASN A 64 -2.46 11.68 -8.17
N ILE A 65 -1.44 11.37 -7.38
CA ILE A 65 -1.04 9.99 -7.12
C ILE A 65 -2.13 9.37 -6.26
N GLU A 66 -2.80 8.33 -6.75
CA GLU A 66 -3.80 7.62 -5.96
C GLU A 66 -3.15 6.94 -4.76
N LEU A 67 -3.74 7.13 -3.58
CA LEU A 67 -3.24 6.57 -2.34
C LEU A 67 -4.33 5.75 -1.67
N TYR A 68 -3.99 4.50 -1.34
CA TYR A 68 -4.78 3.59 -0.54
C TYR A 68 -3.93 3.17 0.65
N SER A 69 -4.45 3.28 1.87
CA SER A 69 -3.75 2.87 3.07
C SER A 69 -4.74 2.44 4.16
N LEU A 70 -4.23 1.99 5.30
CA LEU A 70 -5.00 1.48 6.43
C LEU A 70 -4.81 2.38 7.66
N CYS A 71 -5.90 2.77 8.30
CA CYS A 71 -5.85 3.46 9.58
C CYS A 71 -5.42 2.46 10.66
N GLU A 72 -4.30 2.71 11.34
CA GLU A 72 -3.79 1.83 12.40
C GLU A 72 -4.74 1.69 13.60
N HIS A 73 -5.57 2.69 13.87
CA HIS A 73 -6.49 2.69 15.01
C HIS A 73 -7.68 1.73 14.85
N HIS A 74 -8.13 1.54 13.61
CA HIS A 74 -9.39 0.83 13.31
C HIS A 74 -9.24 -0.27 12.26
N LEU A 75 -8.08 -0.34 11.60
CA LEU A 75 -7.81 -1.23 10.47
C LEU A 75 -8.77 -1.06 9.29
N LEU A 76 -9.34 0.14 9.15
CA LEU A 76 -10.20 0.52 8.02
C LEU A 76 -9.42 1.30 6.97
N PRO A 77 -9.76 1.17 5.67
CA PRO A 77 -9.09 1.93 4.63
C PRO A 77 -9.32 3.44 4.75
N PHE A 78 -8.29 4.22 4.44
CA PHE A 78 -8.43 5.61 4.02
C PHE A 78 -7.86 5.76 2.62
N ILE A 79 -8.57 6.52 1.78
CA ILE A 79 -8.30 6.63 0.35
C ILE A 79 -8.20 8.10 0.01
N GLY A 80 -7.20 8.47 -0.79
CA GLY A 80 -6.96 9.86 -1.12
C GLY A 80 -6.00 10.05 -2.27
N LYS A 81 -5.42 11.25 -2.31
CA LYS A 81 -4.41 11.63 -3.31
C LYS A 81 -3.18 12.17 -2.60
N CYS A 82 -2.02 11.77 -3.09
CA CYS A 82 -0.74 12.35 -2.71
C CYS A 82 -0.25 13.31 -3.80
N HIS A 83 0.38 14.40 -3.36
CA HIS A 83 1.03 15.38 -4.20
C HIS A 83 2.46 15.54 -3.69
N VAL A 84 3.44 15.24 -4.53
CA VAL A 84 4.86 15.30 -4.19
C VAL A 84 5.49 16.43 -5.00
N ALA A 85 6.27 17.27 -4.31
CA ALA A 85 7.03 18.34 -4.92
C ALA A 85 8.44 18.37 -4.34
N TYR A 86 9.45 18.56 -5.18
CA TYR A 86 10.83 18.72 -4.73
C TYR A 86 11.61 19.64 -5.68
N LEU A 87 12.69 20.23 -5.16
CA LEU A 87 13.68 20.95 -5.95
C LEU A 87 14.88 20.02 -6.20
N PRO A 88 15.21 19.68 -7.47
CA PRO A 88 16.35 18.83 -7.77
C PRO A 88 17.67 19.45 -7.30
N LYS A 89 18.63 18.60 -6.94
CA LYS A 89 20.01 19.02 -6.64
C LYS A 89 21.00 18.11 -7.35
N GLY A 90 21.24 18.42 -8.63
CA GLY A 90 22.11 17.64 -9.50
C GLY A 90 21.54 16.29 -9.95
N LYS A 91 20.39 15.86 -9.39
CA LYS A 91 19.71 14.62 -9.75
C LYS A 91 18.19 14.78 -9.71
N VAL A 92 17.51 14.08 -10.61
CA VAL A 92 16.05 13.86 -10.63
C VAL A 92 15.75 12.38 -10.47
N ILE A 93 14.62 12.07 -9.82
CA ILE A 93 14.10 10.71 -9.72
C ILE A 93 13.17 10.42 -10.91
N GLY A 94 13.22 9.19 -11.44
CA GLY A 94 12.27 8.74 -12.45
C GLY A 94 10.83 8.84 -11.94
N LEU A 95 9.93 9.43 -12.72
CA LEU A 95 8.58 9.81 -12.26
C LEU A 95 7.65 8.63 -11.88
N SER A 96 8.01 7.41 -12.26
CA SER A 96 7.29 6.19 -11.89
C SER A 96 7.77 5.57 -10.58
N LYS A 97 8.73 6.20 -9.90
CA LYS A 97 9.26 5.79 -8.60
C LYS A 97 8.58 6.51 -7.45
#